data_AF-A0A5S9N021-F1
#
_entry.id   AF-A0A5S9N021-F1
#
_cell.length_a   1.000
_cell.length_b   1.000
_cell.length_c   1.000
_cell.angle_alpha   90.00
_cell.angle_beta   90.00
_cell.angle_gamma   90.00
#
_symmetry.space_group_name_H-M   'P 1'
#
loop_
_entity.id
_entity.type
_entity.pdbx_description
1 polymer ?
#
loop_
_entity_poly.entity_id
_entity_poly.type
_entity_poly.pdbx_seq_one_letter_code
_entity_poly.pdbx_strand_id
1 'polypeptide(L)'
;MSYSSVMKTCVLLAVMCLAACAQSPQAIRVAPIFPEPLKMSDNKSPVHVRVSDQRTNKVLGSRGGAYRDTAVITLANEGLSQPLEKALSAHMAAMGFDVDSLNPSTTDLHVIFTSLVYNHPKEGGVGHDMDMQATVEVEAVRGNEHYNGRYRVKRNQKFFNAPSDAENSDLVNELVAEVLNSIFADSKLVAFLQNK
;
A
#
# COMPACT_ATOMS: atom_id res chain seq x y z
N MET A 1 -5.48 2.29 -64.69
CA MET A 1 -5.73 2.82 -63.34
C MET A 1 -4.46 2.66 -62.52
N SER A 2 -3.91 3.78 -62.05
CA SER A 2 -2.51 3.89 -61.62
C SER A 2 -2.28 3.25 -60.25
N TYR A 3 -1.39 2.26 -60.17
CA TYR A 3 -0.94 1.57 -58.94
C TYR A 3 -0.45 2.55 -57.85
N SER A 4 0.00 3.74 -58.26
CA SER A 4 0.47 4.81 -57.37
C SER A 4 -0.62 5.39 -56.46
N SER A 5 -1.89 5.41 -56.90
CA SER A 5 -2.99 5.90 -56.06
C SER A 5 -3.42 4.89 -55.00
N VAL A 6 -3.41 3.60 -55.32
CA VAL A 6 -3.80 2.54 -54.37
C VAL A 6 -2.79 2.44 -53.22
N MET A 7 -1.49 2.58 -53.53
CA MET A 7 -0.42 2.51 -52.53
C MET A 7 -0.42 3.71 -51.57
N LYS A 8 -0.82 4.91 -52.02
CA LYS A 8 -0.94 6.10 -51.16
C LYS A 8 -2.13 6.03 -50.19
N THR A 9 -3.23 5.39 -50.61
CA THR A 9 -4.42 5.24 -49.75
C THR A 9 -4.21 4.20 -48.64
N CYS A 10 -3.44 3.13 -48.90
CA CYS A 10 -3.09 2.13 -47.88
C CYS A 10 -2.16 2.69 -46.78
N VAL A 11 -1.24 3.61 -47.13
CA VAL A 11 -0.33 4.22 -46.15
C VAL A 11 -1.05 5.22 -45.24
N LEU A 12 -2.10 5.90 -45.71
CA LEU A 12 -2.89 6.81 -44.87
C LEU A 12 -3.81 6.07 -43.87
N LEU A 13 -4.29 4.86 -44.19
CA LEU A 13 -5.13 4.09 -43.27
C LEU A 13 -4.32 3.43 -42.14
N ALA A 14 -3.06 3.07 -42.37
CA ALA A 14 -2.21 2.42 -41.37
C ALA A 14 -1.78 3.36 -40.22
N VAL A 15 -1.86 4.68 -40.42
CA VAL A 15 -1.48 5.69 -39.41
C VAL A 15 -2.58 5.95 -38.38
N MET A 16 -3.85 5.61 -38.66
CA MET A 16 -4.97 5.83 -37.73
C MET A 16 -5.16 4.71 -36.69
N CYS A 17 -4.44 3.58 -36.81
CA CYS A 17 -4.49 2.52 -35.81
C CYS A 17 -3.48 2.70 -34.65
N LEU A 18 -2.72 3.80 -34.63
CA LEU A 18 -1.97 4.25 -33.46
C LEU A 18 -2.87 5.10 -32.55
N ALA A 19 -4.09 4.62 -32.28
CA ALA A 19 -4.85 5.15 -31.16
C ALA A 19 -4.11 4.71 -29.90
N ALA A 20 -3.30 5.63 -29.37
CA ALA A 20 -2.63 5.52 -28.11
C ALA A 20 -3.63 4.97 -27.07
N CYS A 21 -3.37 3.77 -26.54
CA CYS A 21 -4.00 3.34 -25.30
C CYS A 21 -3.51 4.30 -24.22
N ALA A 22 -4.22 5.43 -24.05
CA ALA A 22 -3.96 6.35 -22.97
C ALA A 22 -4.08 5.54 -21.68
N GLN A 23 -2.97 5.46 -20.94
CA GLN A 23 -2.88 4.64 -19.75
C GLN A 23 -3.93 5.13 -18.75
N SER A 24 -4.92 4.29 -18.45
CA SER A 24 -6.07 4.69 -17.65
C SER A 24 -5.70 4.80 -16.17
N PRO A 25 -6.47 5.58 -15.38
CA PRO A 25 -6.42 5.50 -13.93
C PRO A 25 -6.52 4.06 -13.44
N GLN A 26 -5.85 3.76 -12.33
CA GLN A 26 -5.87 2.45 -11.68
C GLN A 26 -6.34 2.58 -10.24
N ALA A 27 -7.32 1.78 -9.84
CA ALA A 27 -7.72 1.61 -8.45
C ALA A 27 -7.18 0.28 -7.91
N ILE A 28 -6.35 0.35 -6.86
CA ILE A 28 -5.70 -0.81 -6.26
C ILE A 28 -6.53 -1.32 -5.08
N ARG A 29 -6.84 -2.62 -5.12
CA ARG A 29 -7.39 -3.33 -3.96
C ARG A 29 -6.27 -3.68 -2.99
N VAL A 30 -6.48 -3.36 -1.72
CA VAL A 30 -5.52 -3.62 -0.65
C VAL A 30 -5.81 -4.99 -0.03
N ALA A 31 -4.85 -5.90 -0.17
CA ALA A 31 -4.84 -7.26 0.34
C ALA A 31 -3.37 -7.69 0.58
N PRO A 32 -2.65 -7.07 1.54
CA PRO A 32 -1.27 -7.40 1.80
C PRO A 32 -1.13 -8.84 2.31
N ILE A 33 -0.05 -9.50 1.89
CA ILE A 33 0.37 -10.79 2.42
C ILE A 33 1.46 -10.51 3.45
N PHE A 34 1.19 -10.83 4.71
CA PHE A 34 2.18 -10.68 5.77
C PHE A 34 3.18 -11.83 5.73
N PRO A 35 4.47 -11.56 6.04
CA PRO A 35 5.42 -12.63 6.27
C PRO A 35 5.04 -13.45 7.51
N GLU A 36 5.61 -14.65 7.65
CA GLU A 36 5.48 -15.43 8.87
C GLU A 36 5.97 -14.62 10.09
N PRO A 37 5.25 -14.63 11.22
CA PRO A 37 5.61 -13.75 12.30
C PRO A 37 6.92 -14.17 12.96
N LEU A 38 7.83 -13.20 13.12
CA LEU A 38 9.17 -13.44 13.68
C LEU A 38 9.17 -13.67 15.20
N LYS A 39 8.10 -13.24 15.88
CA LYS A 39 7.95 -13.35 17.34
C LYS A 39 6.54 -13.80 17.68
N MET A 40 6.45 -14.79 18.54
CA MET A 40 5.21 -15.27 19.11
C MET A 40 4.89 -14.54 20.42
N SER A 41 3.61 -14.43 20.71
CA SER A 41 3.06 -14.02 21.99
C SER A 41 2.83 -15.28 22.84
N ASP A 42 3.45 -15.31 24.03
CA ASP A 42 3.41 -16.49 24.90
C ASP A 42 2.19 -16.52 25.82
N ASN A 43 1.42 -15.44 25.91
CA ASN A 43 0.42 -15.23 26.97
C ASN A 43 -1.01 -14.95 26.48
N LYS A 44 -1.27 -15.03 25.16
CA LYS A 44 -2.59 -14.75 24.58
C LYS A 44 -3.18 -13.40 25.04
N SER A 45 -2.32 -12.38 25.16
CA SER A 45 -2.79 -11.04 25.53
C SER A 45 -3.93 -10.58 24.62
N PRO A 46 -5.03 -10.03 25.19
CA PRO A 46 -6.17 -9.59 24.41
C PRO A 46 -5.87 -8.25 23.71
N VAL A 47 -6.08 -8.21 22.39
CA VAL A 47 -5.84 -7.00 21.57
C VAL A 47 -6.96 -6.79 20.57
N HIS A 48 -7.59 -5.62 20.61
CA HIS A 48 -8.50 -5.17 19.56
C HIS A 48 -7.75 -4.31 18.56
N VAL A 49 -7.94 -4.56 17.26
CA VAL A 49 -7.24 -3.85 16.19
C VAL A 49 -8.20 -2.93 15.46
N ARG A 50 -7.78 -1.69 15.21
CA ARG A 50 -8.49 -0.74 14.38
C ARG A 50 -7.52 -0.10 13.39
N VAL A 51 -7.99 0.15 12.17
CA VAL A 51 -7.19 0.83 11.14
C VAL A 51 -7.92 2.05 10.59
N SER A 52 -7.22 3.18 10.45
CA SER A 52 -7.77 4.40 9.82
C SER A 52 -6.88 4.96 8.73
N ASP A 53 -7.49 5.52 7.68
CA ASP A 53 -6.80 6.26 6.61
C ASP A 53 -6.93 7.77 6.83
N GLN A 54 -5.95 8.36 7.51
CA GLN A 54 -5.86 9.80 7.74
C GLN A 54 -4.91 10.50 6.75
N ARG A 55 -4.56 9.84 5.65
CA ARG A 55 -3.76 10.47 4.60
C ARG A 55 -4.49 11.67 4.05
N THR A 56 -3.82 12.81 4.02
CA THR A 56 -4.34 14.07 3.45
C THR A 56 -4.59 13.93 1.94
N ASN A 57 -3.77 13.14 1.24
CA ASN A 57 -3.94 12.84 -0.18
C ASN A 57 -4.40 11.39 -0.37
N LYS A 58 -5.52 11.18 -1.07
CA LYS A 58 -6.06 9.85 -1.39
C LYS A 58 -5.52 9.28 -2.70
N VAL A 59 -4.91 10.11 -3.54
CA VAL A 59 -4.12 9.68 -4.70
C VAL A 59 -2.76 9.21 -4.21
N LEU A 60 -2.36 7.98 -4.58
CA LEU A 60 -1.06 7.42 -4.20
C LEU A 60 0.07 8.06 -5.01
N GLY A 61 -0.23 8.36 -6.27
CA GLY A 61 0.66 8.96 -7.25
C GLY A 61 0.17 8.68 -8.65
N SER A 62 1.11 8.52 -9.57
CA SER A 62 0.82 8.34 -10.99
C SER A 62 1.61 7.20 -11.59
N ARG A 63 1.07 6.61 -12.66
CA ARG A 63 1.73 5.63 -13.51
C ARG A 63 2.82 6.23 -14.41
N GLY A 64 3.06 7.54 -14.35
CA GLY A 64 4.10 8.22 -15.11
C GLY A 64 3.77 8.39 -16.59
N GLY A 65 4.80 8.61 -17.41
CA GLY A 65 4.67 8.74 -18.86
C GLY A 65 3.96 10.01 -19.34
N ALA A 66 3.57 10.02 -20.62
CA ALA A 66 2.93 11.15 -21.27
C ALA A 66 1.57 11.54 -20.65
N TYR A 67 0.93 10.60 -19.95
CA TYR A 67 -0.39 10.76 -19.34
C TYR A 67 -0.33 10.86 -17.81
N ARG A 68 0.82 11.24 -17.23
CA ARG A 68 1.03 11.22 -15.77
C ARG A 68 -0.11 11.90 -14.99
N ASP A 69 -0.60 13.03 -15.48
CA ASP A 69 -1.59 13.82 -14.77
C ASP A 69 -3.01 13.22 -14.83
N THR A 70 -3.26 12.27 -15.75
CA THR A 70 -4.54 11.56 -15.92
C THR A 70 -4.47 10.09 -15.52
N ALA A 71 -3.29 9.47 -15.56
CA ALA A 71 -3.04 8.06 -15.21
C ALA A 71 -2.72 7.91 -13.72
N VAL A 72 -3.64 8.39 -12.86
CA VAL A 72 -3.46 8.37 -11.41
C VAL A 72 -3.68 6.97 -10.82
N ILE A 73 -3.02 6.70 -9.71
CA ILE A 73 -3.21 5.49 -8.90
C ILE A 73 -3.93 5.88 -7.60
N THR A 74 -5.04 5.21 -7.32
CA THR A 74 -5.84 5.36 -6.09
C THR A 74 -6.05 4.02 -5.42
N LEU A 75 -6.68 4.04 -4.24
CA LEU A 75 -7.23 2.82 -3.64
C LEU A 75 -8.62 2.54 -4.22
N ALA A 76 -9.01 1.27 -4.21
CA ALA A 76 -10.38 0.84 -4.43
C ALA A 76 -11.32 1.34 -3.32
N ASN A 77 -12.63 1.20 -3.52
CA ASN A 77 -13.66 1.80 -2.66
C ASN A 77 -13.60 1.33 -1.20
N GLU A 78 -13.10 0.12 -0.95
CA GLU A 78 -12.93 -0.43 0.40
C GLU A 78 -11.85 0.31 1.21
N GLY A 79 -10.96 1.06 0.55
CA GLY A 79 -9.91 1.84 1.18
C GLY A 79 -8.89 0.99 1.94
N LEU A 80 -8.32 1.56 3.02
CA LEU A 80 -7.36 0.87 3.88
C LEU A 80 -8.03 0.19 5.08
N SER A 81 -9.00 0.86 5.71
CA SER A 81 -9.49 0.50 7.05
C SER A 81 -9.98 -0.93 7.16
N GLN A 82 -11.09 -1.27 6.49
CA GLN A 82 -11.71 -2.59 6.63
C GLN A 82 -10.81 -3.76 6.18
N PRO A 83 -10.14 -3.73 5.00
CA PRO A 83 -9.31 -4.86 4.59
C PRO A 83 -8.08 -5.04 5.50
N LEU A 84 -7.47 -3.95 5.95
CA LEU A 84 -6.28 -4.04 6.80
C LEU A 84 -6.60 -4.39 8.24
N GLU A 85 -7.73 -3.95 8.79
CA GLU A 85 -8.18 -4.40 10.11
C GLU A 85 -8.32 -5.92 10.14
N LYS A 86 -9.02 -6.49 9.15
CA LYS A 86 -9.16 -7.95 9.03
C LYS A 86 -7.81 -8.66 8.88
N ALA A 87 -6.95 -8.17 7.99
CA ALA A 87 -5.68 -8.81 7.69
C ALA A 87 -4.70 -8.71 8.88
N LEU A 88 -4.68 -7.58 9.57
CA LEU A 88 -3.84 -7.35 10.75
C LEU A 88 -4.33 -8.15 11.96
N SER A 89 -5.64 -8.22 12.21
CA SER A 89 -6.21 -9.10 13.24
C SER A 89 -5.85 -10.57 12.99
N ALA A 90 -5.93 -11.04 11.74
CA ALA A 90 -5.52 -12.40 11.39
C ALA A 90 -4.02 -12.64 11.62
N HIS A 91 -3.17 -11.67 11.27
CA HIS A 91 -1.73 -11.76 11.52
C HIS A 91 -1.40 -11.76 13.02
N MET A 92 -2.07 -10.94 13.81
CA MET A 92 -1.90 -10.92 15.27
C MET A 92 -2.42 -12.19 15.95
N ALA A 93 -3.51 -12.77 15.45
CA ALA A 93 -3.97 -14.09 15.89
C ALA A 93 -2.92 -15.17 15.59
N ALA A 94 -2.29 -15.13 14.40
CA ALA A 94 -1.19 -16.02 14.04
C ALA A 94 0.06 -15.78 14.92
N MET A 95 0.26 -14.55 15.41
CA MET A 95 1.26 -14.24 16.43
C MET A 95 0.91 -14.76 17.83
N GLY A 96 -0.30 -15.27 18.07
CA GLY A 96 -0.73 -15.79 19.36
C GLY A 96 -1.45 -14.79 20.27
N PHE A 97 -1.85 -13.61 19.77
CA PHE A 97 -2.73 -12.69 20.50
C PHE A 97 -4.20 -13.15 20.47
N ASP A 98 -4.98 -12.79 21.49
CA ASP A 98 -6.44 -12.99 21.51
C ASP A 98 -7.14 -11.77 20.92
N VAL A 99 -7.55 -11.84 19.65
CA VAL A 99 -8.14 -10.71 18.91
C VAL A 99 -9.65 -10.60 19.01
N ASP A 100 -10.30 -11.62 19.58
CA ASP A 100 -11.77 -11.70 19.74
C ASP A 100 -12.20 -11.46 21.20
N SER A 101 -11.26 -11.10 22.06
CA SER A 101 -11.50 -10.93 23.50
C SER A 101 -12.41 -9.74 23.81
N LEU A 102 -13.43 -9.99 24.63
CA LEU A 102 -14.31 -8.96 25.18
C LEU A 102 -13.89 -8.47 26.58
N ASN A 103 -12.63 -8.71 26.97
CA ASN A 103 -12.12 -8.38 28.28
C ASN A 103 -11.99 -6.85 28.46
N PRO A 104 -12.38 -6.27 29.61
CA PRO A 104 -12.10 -4.87 29.93
C PRO A 104 -10.61 -4.47 29.88
N SER A 105 -9.69 -5.44 30.02
CA SER A 105 -8.23 -5.22 29.89
C SER A 105 -7.70 -5.41 28.47
N THR A 106 -8.58 -5.55 27.46
CA THR A 106 -8.17 -5.62 26.05
C THR A 106 -7.41 -4.35 25.66
N THR A 107 -6.24 -4.54 25.07
CA THR A 107 -5.46 -3.41 24.53
C THR A 107 -6.09 -2.97 23.22
N ASP A 108 -6.46 -1.70 23.08
CA ASP A 108 -6.92 -1.13 21.83
C ASP A 108 -5.70 -0.65 21.03
N LEU A 109 -5.46 -1.28 19.87
CA LEU A 109 -4.37 -0.96 18.94
C LEU A 109 -4.94 -0.25 17.71
N HIS A 110 -4.68 1.05 17.61
CA HIS A 110 -5.09 1.87 16.48
C HIS A 110 -3.90 2.15 15.55
N VAL A 111 -3.98 1.65 14.32
CA VAL A 111 -3.01 1.95 13.27
C VAL A 111 -3.56 3.01 12.33
N ILE A 112 -2.83 4.11 12.19
CA ILE A 112 -3.26 5.32 11.48
C ILE A 112 -2.33 5.55 10.29
N PHE A 113 -2.83 5.33 9.08
CA PHE A 113 -2.07 5.69 7.88
C PHE A 113 -2.08 7.19 7.69
N THR A 114 -0.91 7.82 7.77
CA THR A 114 -0.72 9.26 7.53
C THR A 114 -0.06 9.53 6.18
N SER A 115 0.62 8.53 5.60
CA SER A 115 1.17 8.61 4.24
C SER A 115 1.18 7.25 3.54
N LEU A 116 0.82 7.24 2.27
CA LEU A 116 1.03 6.12 1.36
C LEU A 116 1.25 6.71 -0.03
N VAL A 117 2.50 6.70 -0.48
CA VAL A 117 2.98 7.29 -1.73
C VAL A 117 3.49 6.18 -2.61
N TYR A 118 3.06 6.20 -3.86
CA TYR A 118 3.49 5.32 -4.93
C TYR A 118 3.52 6.15 -6.22
N ASN A 119 4.67 6.77 -6.51
CA ASN A 119 4.74 7.80 -7.53
C ASN A 119 6.03 7.77 -8.37
N HIS A 120 5.89 8.01 -9.66
CA HIS A 120 7.02 8.31 -10.53
C HIS A 120 7.51 9.75 -10.30
N PRO A 121 8.82 9.99 -10.07
CA PRO A 121 9.39 11.34 -9.94
C PRO A 121 9.11 12.20 -11.18
N LYS A 122 9.10 13.53 -10.99
CA LYS A 122 8.73 14.47 -12.06
C LYS A 122 9.82 14.71 -13.10
N GLU A 123 11.08 14.39 -12.83
CA GLU A 123 12.22 14.83 -13.64
C GLU A 123 13.02 13.67 -14.29
N GLY A 124 13.22 13.78 -15.61
CA GLY A 124 14.56 13.80 -16.24
C GLY A 124 15.40 12.53 -16.36
N GLY A 125 14.96 11.38 -15.86
CA GLY A 125 15.74 10.14 -15.97
C GLY A 125 15.46 9.35 -17.26
N VAL A 126 16.52 8.81 -17.89
CA VAL A 126 16.37 7.65 -18.77
C VAL A 126 16.04 6.45 -17.86
N GLY A 127 14.76 6.19 -17.63
CA GLY A 127 14.26 5.07 -16.81
C GLY A 127 12.93 5.34 -16.09
N HIS A 128 12.46 4.33 -15.37
CA HIS A 128 11.20 4.36 -14.62
C HIS A 128 11.50 4.34 -13.11
N ASP A 129 11.97 5.46 -12.59
CA ASP A 129 12.20 5.62 -11.14
C ASP A 129 10.85 5.69 -10.40
N MET A 130 10.82 5.14 -9.20
CA MET A 130 9.64 5.07 -8.35
C MET A 130 9.98 5.44 -6.91
N ASP A 131 9.31 6.48 -6.41
CA ASP A 131 9.30 6.85 -5.01
C ASP A 131 8.13 6.18 -4.31
N MET A 132 8.47 5.32 -3.37
CA MET A 132 7.52 4.57 -2.56
C MET A 132 7.73 4.90 -1.09
N GLN A 133 6.65 5.20 -0.39
CA GLN A 133 6.72 5.50 1.03
C GLN A 133 5.40 5.14 1.70
N ALA A 134 5.47 4.50 2.85
CA ALA A 134 4.33 4.41 3.76
C ALA A 134 4.73 4.94 5.14
N THR A 135 3.78 5.59 5.80
CA THR A 135 3.95 6.08 7.17
C THR A 135 2.68 5.79 7.94
N VAL A 136 2.85 5.12 9.06
CA VAL A 136 1.78 4.80 10.00
C VAL A 136 2.16 5.33 11.37
N GLU A 137 1.16 5.88 12.04
CA GLU A 137 1.20 6.18 13.46
C GLU A 137 0.43 5.08 14.18
N VAL A 138 0.91 4.70 15.36
CA VAL A 138 0.32 3.66 16.18
C VAL A 138 0.01 4.27 17.53
N GLU A 139 -1.23 4.12 17.96
CA GLU A 139 -1.68 4.44 19.30
C GLU A 139 -2.18 3.13 19.93
N ALA A 140 -1.58 2.72 21.04
CA ALA A 140 -2.02 1.56 21.79
C ALA A 140 -2.42 1.98 23.20
N VAL A 141 -3.62 1.60 23.63
CA VAL A 141 -4.20 2.02 24.91
C VAL A 141 -4.69 0.81 25.70
N ARG A 142 -4.30 0.75 26.98
CA ARG A 142 -4.81 -0.23 27.94
C ARG A 142 -5.03 0.44 29.29
N GLY A 143 -6.29 0.65 29.67
CA GLY A 143 -6.61 1.41 30.88
C GLY A 143 -6.02 2.82 30.82
N ASN A 144 -5.10 3.14 31.74
CA ASN A 144 -4.39 4.42 31.78
C ASN A 144 -3.00 4.38 31.11
N GLU A 145 -2.60 3.23 30.58
CA GLU A 145 -1.31 3.07 29.90
C GLU A 145 -1.46 3.37 28.41
N HIS A 146 -0.47 4.08 27.87
CA HIS A 146 -0.45 4.50 26.47
C HIS A 146 0.91 4.20 25.86
N TYR A 147 0.90 3.74 24.61
CA TYR A 147 2.06 3.68 23.76
C TYR A 147 1.75 4.42 22.46
N ASN A 148 2.68 5.27 22.01
CA ASN A 148 2.61 5.93 20.73
C ASN A 148 3.88 5.65 19.93
N GLY A 149 3.71 5.32 18.65
CA GLY A 149 4.83 5.03 17.74
C GLY A 149 4.58 5.60 16.36
N ARG A 150 5.67 5.90 15.64
CA ARG A 150 5.60 6.31 14.24
C ARG A 150 6.57 5.47 13.42
N TYR A 151 6.02 4.79 12.43
CA TYR A 151 6.74 3.83 11.60
C TYR A 151 6.72 4.29 10.15
N ARG A 152 7.87 4.21 9.50
CA ARG A 152 8.05 4.71 8.15
C ARG A 152 8.97 3.80 7.37
N VAL A 153 8.50 3.42 6.19
CA VAL A 153 9.30 2.76 5.16
C VAL A 153 9.40 3.68 3.97
N LYS A 154 10.57 3.72 3.34
CA LYS A 154 10.82 4.49 2.13
C LYS A 154 11.71 3.67 1.20
N ARG A 155 11.32 3.58 -0.06
CA ARG A 155 12.07 2.95 -1.13
C ARG A 155 12.14 3.89 -2.32
N ASN A 156 13.31 3.97 -2.92
CA ASN A 156 13.46 4.52 -4.26
C ASN A 156 13.97 3.36 -5.13
N GLN A 157 13.24 3.03 -6.18
CA GLN A 157 13.54 1.88 -7.02
C GLN A 157 13.46 2.27 -8.49
N LYS A 158 14.45 1.84 -9.26
CA LYS A 158 14.50 2.03 -10.70
C LYS A 158 14.02 0.79 -11.41
N PHE A 159 13.01 0.93 -12.26
CA PHE A 159 12.54 -0.14 -13.13
C PHE A 159 13.06 0.04 -14.56
N PHE A 160 13.27 -1.09 -15.25
CA PHE A 160 13.66 -1.10 -16.66
C PHE A 160 12.49 -0.66 -17.56
N ASN A 161 11.28 -1.10 -17.23
CA ASN A 161 10.01 -0.69 -17.86
C ASN A 161 9.06 -0.13 -16.79
N ALA A 162 8.06 0.65 -17.20
CA ALA A 162 6.98 1.06 -16.30
C ALA A 162 6.25 -0.19 -15.75
N PRO A 163 5.98 -0.28 -14.44
CA PRO A 163 5.26 -1.42 -13.90
C PRO A 163 3.84 -1.54 -14.47
N SER A 164 3.44 -2.77 -14.75
CA SER A 164 2.08 -3.15 -15.16
C SER A 164 1.06 -2.96 -14.04
N ASP A 165 -0.23 -3.05 -14.35
CA ASP A 165 -1.31 -2.96 -13.36
C ASP A 165 -1.15 -3.99 -12.23
N ALA A 166 -0.75 -5.21 -12.56
CA ALA A 166 -0.48 -6.26 -11.59
C ALA A 166 0.70 -5.89 -10.70
N GLU A 167 1.84 -5.50 -11.29
CA GLU A 167 3.04 -5.11 -10.54
C GLU A 167 2.79 -3.87 -9.65
N ASN A 168 2.02 -2.88 -10.11
CA ASN A 168 1.61 -1.73 -9.29
C ASN A 168 0.83 -2.21 -8.05
N SER A 169 -0.08 -3.17 -8.23
CA SER A 169 -0.89 -3.72 -7.14
C SER A 169 -0.01 -4.48 -6.15
N ASP A 170 0.91 -5.30 -6.65
CA ASP A 170 1.83 -6.08 -5.82
C ASP A 170 2.75 -5.15 -5.00
N LEU A 171 3.39 -4.17 -5.64
CA LEU A 171 4.29 -3.22 -4.98
C LEU A 171 3.59 -2.39 -3.90
N VAL A 172 2.33 -1.95 -4.14
CA VAL A 172 1.55 -1.23 -3.12
C VAL A 172 1.22 -2.14 -1.94
N ASN A 173 0.82 -3.40 -2.20
CA ASN A 173 0.51 -4.35 -1.15
C ASN A 173 1.75 -4.76 -0.34
N GLU A 174 2.90 -4.93 -1.00
CA GLU A 174 4.20 -5.14 -0.35
C GLU A 174 4.59 -3.98 0.55
N LEU A 175 4.47 -2.74 0.06
CA LEU A 175 4.79 -1.53 0.83
C LEU A 175 3.91 -1.40 2.08
N VAL A 176 2.63 -1.75 1.96
CA VAL A 176 1.68 -1.80 3.09
C VAL A 176 2.05 -2.92 4.06
N ALA A 177 2.36 -4.13 3.58
CA ALA A 177 2.79 -5.23 4.41
C ALA A 177 4.08 -4.89 5.17
N GLU A 178 5.04 -4.27 4.50
CA GLU A 178 6.34 -3.89 5.08
C GLU A 178 6.17 -2.88 6.22
N VAL A 179 5.39 -1.80 6.01
CA VAL A 179 5.20 -0.79 7.06
C VAL A 179 4.46 -1.37 8.25
N LEU A 180 3.45 -2.22 8.03
CA LEU A 180 2.72 -2.86 9.12
C LEU A 180 3.58 -3.89 9.86
N ASN A 181 4.41 -4.65 9.15
CA ASN A 181 5.34 -5.58 9.78
C ASN A 181 6.43 -4.84 10.60
N SER A 182 6.82 -3.64 10.18
CA SER A 182 7.78 -2.81 10.93
C SER A 182 7.26 -2.39 12.31
N ILE A 183 5.94 -2.33 12.50
CA ILE A 183 5.30 -2.08 13.80
C ILE A 183 5.69 -3.17 14.80
N PHE A 184 5.63 -4.44 14.39
CA PHE A 184 5.95 -5.59 15.22
C PHE A 184 7.45 -5.85 15.41
N ALA A 185 8.29 -5.14 14.66
CA ALA A 185 9.73 -5.12 14.91
C ALA A 185 10.10 -4.28 16.15
N ASP A 186 9.27 -3.32 16.56
CA ASP A 186 9.50 -2.54 17.78
C ASP A 186 9.20 -3.36 19.04
N SER A 187 10.28 -3.74 19.73
CA SER A 187 10.21 -4.44 21.01
C SER A 187 9.39 -3.73 22.08
N LYS A 188 9.31 -2.39 22.09
CA LYS A 188 8.54 -1.64 23.09
C LYS A 188 7.05 -1.80 22.88
N LEU A 189 6.60 -1.71 21.63
CA LEU A 189 5.20 -1.98 21.31
C LEU A 189 4.86 -3.44 21.56
N VAL A 190 5.70 -4.38 21.13
CA VAL A 190 5.44 -5.81 21.38
C VAL A 190 5.37 -6.10 22.88
N ALA A 191 6.27 -5.54 23.69
CA ALA A 191 6.21 -5.68 25.15
C ALA A 191 4.93 -5.07 25.73
N PHE A 192 4.55 -3.88 25.26
CA PHE A 192 3.29 -3.23 25.65
C PHE A 192 2.10 -4.13 25.35
N LEU A 193 1.98 -4.66 24.13
CA LEU A 193 0.89 -5.55 23.71
C LEU A 193 0.89 -6.87 24.51
N GLN A 194 2.07 -7.37 24.90
CA GLN A 194 2.22 -8.57 25.72
C GLN A 194 2.03 -8.31 27.22
N ASN A 195 1.70 -7.09 27.67
CA ASN A 195 1.56 -6.77 29.10
C ASN A 195 2.81 -7.17 29.92
N LYS A 196 3.99 -6.88 29.37
CA LYS A 196 5.31 -7.10 29.99
C LYS A 196 5.98 -5.77 30.35
#